data_AF-A0A2J4Y017-F1
#
_entry.id   AF-A0A2J4Y017-F1
#
_cell.length_a   1.000
_cell.length_b   1.000
_cell.length_c   1.000
_cell.angle_alpha   90.00
_cell.angle_beta   90.00
_cell.angle_gamma   90.00
#
_symmetry.space_group_name_H-M   'P 1'
#
loop_
_entity.id
_entity.type
_entity.pdbx_description
1 polymer ?
#
loop_
_entity_poly.entity_id
_entity_poly.type
_entity_poly.pdbx_seq_one_letter_code
_entity_poly.pdbx_strand_id
1 'polypeptide(L)'
;MYGSVKVWQETITLPTWTTGAEDPNPMFLEKRVYQGSSGNVYPYGVIDTLTGEREMRDYQAVWMENDFIRIMLLPELGVRIH
;
A
#
# COMPACT_ATOMS: atom_id res chain seq x y z
N MET A 1 8.46 -25.00 23.21
CA MET A 1 8.63 -23.63 23.70
C MET A 1 8.42 -22.73 22.51
N TYR A 2 7.21 -22.23 22.30
CA TYR A 2 6.93 -21.27 21.23
C TYR A 2 7.39 -19.91 21.76
N GLY A 3 8.46 -19.34 21.20
CA GLY A 3 9.06 -18.16 21.84
C GLY A 3 10.05 -17.34 21.04
N SER A 4 10.67 -17.88 19.98
CA SER A 4 11.54 -17.08 19.12
C SER A 4 10.75 -16.49 17.97
N VAL A 5 10.63 -15.17 17.96
CA VAL A 5 10.15 -14.41 16.79
C VAL A 5 11.38 -13.80 16.11
N LYS A 6 11.51 -14.00 14.80
CA LYS A 6 12.53 -13.35 13.98
C LYS A 6 11.89 -12.19 13.24
N VAL A 7 12.57 -11.05 13.24
CA VAL A 7 12.16 -9.86 12.49
C VAL A 7 13.35 -9.35 11.71
N TRP A 8 13.17 -9.07 10.42
CA TRP A 8 14.22 -8.52 9.57
C TRP A 8 13.62 -7.67 8.45
N GLN A 9 14.50 -6.90 7.80
CA GLN A 9 14.19 -6.08 6.65
C GLN A 9 14.81 -6.71 5.40
N GLU A 10 14.07 -6.71 4.30
CA GLU A 10 14.52 -7.25 3.02
C GLU A 10 13.96 -6.40 1.88
N THR A 11 14.78 -6.11 0.88
CA THR A 11 14.30 -5.50 -0.36
C THR A 11 13.72 -6.60 -1.24
N ILE A 12 12.44 -6.48 -1.58
CA ILE A 12 11.75 -7.39 -2.49
C ILE A 12 11.42 -6.64 -3.79
N THR A 13 11.38 -7.36 -4.90
CA THR A 13 10.96 -6.80 -6.18
C THR A 13 9.59 -7.35 -6.56
N LEU A 14 8.60 -6.48 -6.72
CA LEU A 14 7.23 -6.87 -7.09
C LEU A 14 6.83 -6.25 -8.44
N PRO A 15 6.02 -6.96 -9.26
CA PRO A 15 5.42 -6.36 -10.44
C PRO A 15 4.32 -5.36 -10.03
N THR A 16 4.52 -4.09 -10.34
CA THR A 16 3.65 -2.98 -9.97
C THR A 16 3.10 -2.28 -11.20
N TRP A 17 1.80 -2.03 -11.23
CA TRP A 17 1.16 -1.23 -12.26
C TRP A 17 1.40 0.25 -12.01
N THR A 18 1.85 0.98 -13.02
CA THR A 18 2.09 2.41 -12.88
C THR A 18 0.80 3.20 -13.02
N THR A 19 0.76 4.36 -12.37
CA THR A 19 -0.37 5.27 -12.39
C THR A 19 -0.01 6.53 -13.17
N GLY A 20 -1.02 7.23 -13.66
CA GLY A 20 -0.85 8.55 -14.27
C GLY A 20 -0.42 9.62 -13.27
N ALA A 21 -0.36 10.86 -13.74
CA ALA A 21 -0.18 12.02 -12.88
C ALA A 21 -1.41 12.25 -11.99
N GLU A 22 -1.19 12.88 -10.83
CA GLU A 22 -2.29 13.38 -9.99
C GLU A 22 -3.07 14.46 -10.75
N ASP A 23 -4.40 14.49 -10.56
CA ASP A 23 -5.22 15.61 -11.05
C ASP A 23 -4.73 16.91 -10.39
N PRO A 24 -4.39 17.96 -11.18
CA PRO A 24 -3.91 19.21 -10.62
C PRO A 24 -4.98 19.93 -9.78
N ASN A 25 -6.26 19.57 -9.93
CA ASN A 25 -7.35 20.14 -9.17
C ASN A 25 -7.62 19.30 -7.91
N PRO A 26 -7.61 19.90 -6.71
CA PRO A 26 -7.93 19.19 -5.49
C PRO A 26 -9.37 18.68 -5.50
N MET A 27 -9.57 17.42 -5.08
CA MET A 27 -10.89 16.80 -5.00
C MET A 27 -11.46 16.84 -3.58
N PHE A 28 -12.63 17.46 -3.41
CA PHE A 28 -13.35 17.54 -2.13
C PHE A 28 -14.50 16.52 -2.07
N LEU A 29 -14.16 15.25 -1.83
CA LEU A 29 -15.11 14.12 -1.83
C LEU A 29 -15.75 13.84 -0.45
N GLU A 30 -16.09 14.90 0.29
CA GLU A 30 -16.55 14.83 1.68
C GLU A 30 -17.93 14.18 1.82
N LYS A 31 -18.81 14.38 0.84
CA LYS A 31 -20.22 13.94 0.88
C LYS A 31 -20.43 12.75 -0.04
N ARG A 32 -20.29 11.54 0.50
CA ARG A 32 -20.73 10.31 -0.19
C ARG A 32 -22.20 10.04 0.11
N VAL A 33 -22.90 9.45 -0.85
CA VAL A 33 -24.34 9.09 -0.74
C VAL A 33 -24.58 8.02 0.34
N TYR A 34 -23.53 7.29 0.75
CA TYR A 34 -23.61 6.23 1.76
C TYR A 34 -23.37 6.77 3.17
N GLN A 35 -24.34 6.50 4.07
CA GLN A 35 -24.28 6.87 5.48
C GLN A 35 -23.05 6.28 6.17
N GLY A 36 -22.31 7.11 6.90
CA GLY A 36 -21.12 6.70 7.65
C GLY A 36 -19.82 6.61 6.84
N SER A 37 -19.83 6.91 5.55
CA SER A 37 -18.60 6.96 4.74
C SER A 37 -18.19 8.41 4.44
N SER A 38 -17.00 8.81 4.89
CA SER A 38 -16.33 10.02 4.39
C SER A 38 -15.42 9.61 3.25
N GLY A 39 -15.57 10.26 2.10
CA GLY A 39 -14.65 10.11 0.98
C GLY A 39 -13.53 11.14 1.00
N ASN A 40 -13.32 11.87 2.11
CA ASN A 40 -12.38 12.97 2.13
C ASN A 40 -10.94 12.47 1.88
N VAL A 41 -10.34 12.98 0.82
CA VAL A 41 -8.99 12.65 0.36
C VAL A 41 -8.05 13.84 0.43
N TYR A 42 -8.56 15.07 0.48
CA TYR A 42 -7.74 16.27 0.58
C TYR A 42 -6.94 16.26 1.91
N PRO A 43 -5.62 16.57 1.91
CA PRO A 43 -4.86 17.23 0.84
C PRO A 43 -4.15 16.30 -0.17
N TYR A 44 -4.42 15.00 -0.18
CA TYR A 44 -3.79 14.09 -1.14
C TYR A 44 -4.35 14.29 -2.55
N GLY A 45 -3.47 14.21 -3.55
CA GLY A 45 -3.86 14.18 -4.96
C GLY A 45 -4.64 12.92 -5.29
N VAL A 46 -5.52 13.01 -6.28
CA VAL A 46 -6.29 11.87 -6.79
C VAL A 46 -5.76 11.49 -8.16
N ILE A 47 -5.58 10.19 -8.36
CA ILE A 47 -5.20 9.62 -9.64
C ILE A 47 -6.35 8.72 -10.11
N ASP A 48 -6.92 9.00 -11.28
CA ASP A 48 -8.01 8.23 -11.89
C ASP A 48 -7.55 7.36 -13.07
N THR A 49 -6.26 7.40 -13.38
CA THR A 49 -5.67 6.77 -14.56
C THR A 49 -4.69 5.66 -14.18
N LEU A 50 -4.94 4.46 -14.70
CA LEU A 50 -3.99 3.35 -14.72
C LEU A 50 -3.34 3.32 -16.11
N THR A 51 -2.01 3.37 -16.18
CA THR A 51 -1.28 3.47 -17.46
C THR A 51 -1.37 2.21 -18.32
N GLY A 52 -1.67 1.07 -17.68
CA GLY A 52 -1.57 -0.25 -18.32
C GLY A 52 -0.13 -0.75 -18.46
N GLU A 53 0.84 -0.06 -17.89
CA GLU A 53 2.24 -0.47 -17.85
C GLU A 53 2.54 -1.15 -16.51
N ARG A 54 3.26 -2.28 -16.55
CA ARG A 54 3.68 -3.03 -15.37
C ARG A 54 5.20 -3.08 -15.32
N GLU A 55 5.76 -2.57 -14.24
CA GLU A 55 7.20 -2.53 -14.00
C GLU A 55 7.58 -3.34 -12.77
N MET A 56 8.83 -3.82 -12.73
CA MET A 56 9.38 -4.43 -11.53
C MET A 56 9.88 -3.31 -10.63
N ARG A 57 9.28 -3.18 -9.44
CA ARG A 57 9.65 -2.15 -8.47
C ARG A 57 10.13 -2.79 -7.16
N ASP A 58 11.19 -2.21 -6.63
CA ASP A 58 11.73 -2.60 -5.34
C ASP A 58 10.94 -1.95 -4.20
N TYR A 59 10.67 -2.74 -3.16
CA TYR A 59 9.98 -2.32 -1.95
C TYR A 59 10.76 -2.81 -0.73
N GLN A 60 10.76 -1.99 0.31
CA GLN A 60 11.27 -2.40 1.61
C GLN A 60 10.22 -3.24 2.34
N ALA A 61 10.43 -4.56 2.42
CA ALA A 61 9.62 -5.43 3.25
C ALA A 61 10.16 -5.51 4.68
N VAL A 62 9.24 -5.68 5.63
CA VAL A 62 9.53 -6.09 7.00
C VAL A 62 8.91 -7.45 7.22
N TRP A 63 9.73 -8.44 7.54
CA TRP A 63 9.28 -9.80 7.81
C TRP A 63 9.15 -10.04 9.30
N MET A 64 8.16 -10.84 9.68
CA MET A 64 8.03 -11.41 11.00
C MET A 64 7.72 -12.90 10.89
N GLU A 65 8.52 -13.74 11.53
CA GLU A 65 8.40 -15.20 11.45
C GLU A 65 8.50 -15.83 12.85
N ASN A 66 7.66 -16.84 13.09
CA ASN A 66 7.76 -17.74 14.23
C ASN A 66 7.43 -19.18 13.79
N ASP A 67 7.23 -20.09 14.74
CA ASP A 67 6.98 -21.51 14.48
C ASP A 67 5.66 -21.81 13.71
N PHE A 68 4.78 -20.82 13.54
CA PHE A 68 3.44 -21.02 12.97
C PHE A 68 3.13 -20.15 11.76
N ILE A 69 3.66 -18.92 11.74
CA ILE A 69 3.33 -17.93 10.72
C ILE A 69 4.59 -17.19 10.27
N ARG A 70 4.55 -16.79 9.01
CA ARG A 70 5.48 -15.83 8.40
C ARG A 70 4.65 -14.76 7.73
N ILE A 71 4.89 -13.51 8.11
CA ILE A 71 4.14 -12.34 7.64
C ILE A 71 5.12 -11.40 6.95
N MET A 72 4.73 -10.91 5.77
CA MET A 72 5.40 -9.80 5.09
C MET A 72 4.56 -8.53 5.25
N LEU A 73 5.18 -7.49 5.78
CA LEU A 73 4.61 -6.15 5.88
C LEU A 73 5.27 -5.26 4.82
N LEU A 74 4.45 -4.49 4.09
CA LEU A 74 4.92 -3.53 3.08
C LEU A 74 4.58 -2.10 3.52
N PRO A 75 5.46 -1.42 4.28
CA PRO A 75 5.22 -0.07 4.79
C PRO A 75 4.87 0.95 3.70
N GLU A 76 5.56 0.89 2.57
CA GLU A 76 5.36 1.80 1.43
C GLU A 76 3.98 1.66 0.77
N LEU A 77 3.29 0.53 0.98
CA LEU A 77 1.97 0.26 0.44
C LEU A 77 0.88 0.35 1.52
N GLY A 78 1.05 1.28 2.46
CA GLY A 78 0.10 1.49 3.56
C GLY A 78 0.15 0.38 4.62
N VAL A 79 1.33 -0.22 4.82
CA VAL A 79 1.57 -1.31 5.78
C VAL A 79 0.68 -2.53 5.51
N ARG A 80 0.47 -2.85 4.23
CA ARG A 80 -0.31 -4.03 3.85
C ARG A 80 0.41 -5.31 4.29
N ILE A 81 -0.36 -6.25 4.81
CA ILE A 81 0.05 -7.63 5.03
C ILE A 81 -0.11 -8.37 3.71
N HIS A 82 0.95 -9.05 3.27
CA HIS A 82 1.00 -9.82 2.03
C HIS A 82 1.34 -11.28 2.32
#